data_AF-A0A950YJF2-F1
#
_entry.id   AF-A0A950YJF2-F1
#
_cell.length_a   1.000
_cell.length_b   1.000
_cell.length_c   1.000
_cell.angle_alpha   90.00
_cell.angle_beta   90.00
_cell.angle_gamma   90.00
#
_symmetry.space_group_name_H-M   'P 1'
#
loop_
_entity.id
_entity.type
_entity.pdbx_description
1 polymer ?
#
loop_
_entity_poly.entity_id
_entity_poly.type
_entity_poly.pdbx_seq_one_letter_code
_entity_poly.pdbx_strand_id
1 'polypeptide(L)'
;MSTHRHDGLSDAVVLVLIGSLAAVAAVLWLWGGLAGALFGAGWPRVGPAELLEVALRLPARLSDPAGAWPEPIRARLPGAGGFYATLALLAGAGTGLGVLAGRGCGAFSRGAGARWARTAELRPLRRGAATPGSRCTGRLVLGKHGGRLLFAEHRHALVAFGPPQSGKSAGIAIPALLEWDGPAVACSIKTDLLTATTARRRALGEVLVFDPFGLAPQTTSHTWSPLYGASTWDGALGVAWRLAAAAEIDRRGVEGGEFWAVAAEQRLAPLLYA
;
A
#
# COMPACT_ATOMS: atom_id res chain seq x y z
N MET A 1 9.53 -7.68 -45.42
CA MET A 1 10.15 -6.42 -44.93
C MET A 1 10.93 -6.74 -43.67
N SER A 2 12.24 -6.94 -43.84
CA SER A 2 13.20 -7.23 -42.77
C SER A 2 13.63 -5.91 -42.11
N THR A 3 13.26 -5.73 -40.85
CA THR A 3 13.74 -4.61 -40.03
C THR A 3 15.18 -4.88 -39.61
N HIS A 4 16.11 -4.18 -40.23
CA HIS A 4 17.47 -4.00 -39.75
C HIS A 4 17.44 -3.45 -38.32
N ARG A 5 17.82 -4.27 -37.35
CA ARG A 5 18.09 -3.85 -35.98
C ARG A 5 19.53 -3.36 -35.97
N HIS A 6 19.72 -2.04 -35.92
CA HIS A 6 21.04 -1.45 -35.70
C HIS A 6 21.52 -1.85 -34.30
N ASP A 7 22.65 -2.56 -34.25
CA ASP A 7 23.43 -2.81 -33.03
C ASP A 7 24.12 -1.52 -32.59
N GLY A 8 23.33 -0.53 -32.17
CA GLY A 8 23.80 0.64 -31.45
C GLY A 8 23.69 0.37 -29.94
N LEU A 9 24.73 0.72 -29.18
CA LEU A 9 24.68 0.78 -27.72
C LEU A 9 23.39 1.49 -27.30
N SER A 10 22.55 0.84 -26.48
CA SER A 10 21.25 1.40 -26.10
C SER A 10 21.42 2.77 -25.43
N ASP A 11 20.56 3.73 -25.76
CA ASP A 11 20.61 5.10 -25.21
C ASP A 11 20.65 5.11 -23.67
N ALA A 12 20.06 4.08 -23.03
CA ALA A 12 20.13 3.84 -21.60
C ALA A 12 21.56 3.60 -21.10
N VAL A 13 22.37 2.82 -21.82
CA VAL A 13 23.79 2.59 -21.47
C VAL A 13 24.59 3.87 -21.62
N VAL A 14 24.34 4.66 -22.67
CA VAL A 14 25.01 5.96 -22.88
C VAL A 14 24.69 6.92 -21.75
N LEU A 15 23.41 7.03 -21.34
CA LEU A 15 22.99 7.88 -20.23
C LEU A 15 23.61 7.44 -18.89
N VAL A 16 23.70 6.13 -18.63
CA VAL A 16 24.33 5.58 -17.42
C VAL A 16 25.83 5.87 -17.41
N LEU A 17 26.51 5.76 -18.56
CA LEU A 17 27.93 6.08 -18.68
C LEU A 17 28.20 7.58 -18.46
N ILE A 18 27.42 8.46 -19.09
CA ILE A 18 27.54 9.92 -18.89
C ILE A 18 27.26 10.28 -17.43
N GLY A 19 26.19 9.72 -16.84
CA GLY A 19 25.81 9.95 -15.46
C GLY A 19 26.87 9.47 -14.46
N SER A 20 27.47 8.30 -14.69
CA SER A 20 28.53 7.78 -13.82
C SER A 20 29.81 8.61 -13.91
N LEU A 21 30.18 9.08 -15.12
CA LEU A 21 31.32 9.96 -15.30
C LEU A 21 31.13 11.31 -14.59
N ALA A 22 29.95 11.91 -14.73
CA ALA A 22 29.61 13.16 -14.03
C ALA A 22 29.63 13.00 -12.51
N ALA A 23 29.13 11.87 -11.99
CA ALA A 23 29.16 11.57 -10.56
C ALA A 23 30.60 11.42 -10.02
N VAL A 24 31.46 10.71 -10.74
CA VAL A 24 32.88 10.57 -10.37
C VAL A 24 33.58 11.93 -10.37
N ALA A 25 33.36 12.77 -11.39
CA ALA A 25 33.91 14.11 -11.45
C ALA A 25 33.45 14.99 -10.28
N ALA A 26 32.15 14.92 -9.91
CA ALA A 26 31.61 15.66 -8.77
C ALA A 26 32.22 15.23 -7.43
N VAL A 27 32.42 13.92 -7.23
CA VAL A 27 33.06 13.38 -6.02
C VAL A 27 34.52 13.84 -5.92
N LEU A 28 35.27 13.77 -7.01
CA LEU A 28 36.66 14.21 -7.05
C LEU A 28 36.80 15.72 -6.82
N TRP A 29 35.89 16.51 -7.38
CA TRP A 29 35.83 17.95 -7.16
C TRP A 29 35.54 18.30 -5.70
N LEU A 30 34.55 17.63 -5.09
CA LEU A 30 34.23 17.82 -3.67
C LEU A 30 35.37 17.38 -2.75
N TRP A 31 35.97 16.22 -3.02
CA TRP A 31 37.06 15.68 -2.20
C TRP A 31 38.32 16.54 -2.27
N GLY A 32 38.77 16.89 -3.48
CA GLY A 32 39.92 17.78 -3.66
C GLY A 32 39.66 19.22 -3.23
N GLY A 33 38.42 19.69 -3.42
CA GLY A 33 37.98 21.00 -2.96
C GLY A 33 38.04 21.15 -1.45
N LEU A 34 37.51 20.17 -0.72
CA LEU A 34 37.55 20.14 0.73
C LEU A 34 38.97 19.87 1.26
N ALA A 35 39.77 19.04 0.60
CA ALA A 35 41.19 18.85 0.95
C ALA A 35 41.97 20.16 0.85
N GLY A 36 41.84 20.88 -0.27
CA GLY A 36 42.47 22.17 -0.48
C GLY A 36 41.98 23.27 0.47
N ALA A 37 40.69 23.28 0.79
CA ALA A 37 40.10 24.28 1.69
C ALA A 37 40.41 24.04 3.18
N LEU A 38 40.46 22.78 3.63
CA LEU A 38 40.69 22.44 5.04
C LEU A 38 42.17 22.35 5.41
N PHE A 39 43.02 21.90 4.49
CA PHE A 39 44.43 21.60 4.77
C PHE A 39 45.42 22.23 3.78
N GLY A 40 44.94 22.93 2.76
CA GLY A 40 45.75 23.58 1.73
C GLY A 40 45.57 25.10 1.70
N ALA A 41 45.92 25.72 0.57
CA ALA A 41 45.86 27.17 0.39
C ALA A 41 44.52 27.69 -0.22
N GLY A 42 43.46 26.88 -0.18
CA GLY A 42 42.12 27.25 -0.64
C GLY A 42 41.52 26.31 -1.69
N TRP A 43 40.32 26.65 -2.19
CA TRP A 43 39.57 25.82 -3.13
C TRP A 43 40.23 25.81 -4.53
N PRO A 44 40.56 24.64 -5.10
CA PRO A 44 41.17 24.53 -6.42
C PRO A 44 40.16 24.87 -7.51
N ARG A 45 40.50 25.82 -8.39
CA ARG A 45 39.69 26.15 -9.56
C ARG A 45 40.11 25.23 -10.71
N VAL A 46 39.30 24.22 -11.00
CA VAL A 46 39.61 23.17 -11.99
C VAL A 46 38.43 22.97 -12.91
N GLY A 47 38.70 22.84 -14.21
CA GLY A 47 37.69 22.59 -15.23
C GLY A 47 37.24 21.11 -15.27
N PRO A 48 36.07 20.81 -15.88
CA PRO A 48 35.57 19.43 -15.97
C PRO A 48 36.50 18.48 -16.76
N ALA A 49 37.22 18.97 -17.77
CA ALA A 49 38.20 18.19 -18.51
C ALA A 49 39.43 17.82 -17.65
N GLU A 50 39.87 18.72 -16.80
CA GLU A 50 41.00 18.49 -15.89
C GLU A 50 40.61 17.49 -14.78
N LEU A 51 39.37 17.52 -14.30
CA LEU A 51 38.86 16.51 -13.35
C LEU A 51 38.85 15.09 -13.95
N LEU A 52 38.58 14.97 -15.25
CA LEU A 52 38.68 13.70 -15.97
C LEU A 52 40.12 13.19 -16.03
N GLU A 53 41.09 14.08 -16.30
CA GLU A 53 42.50 13.72 -16.25
C GLU A 53 42.94 13.26 -14.85
N VAL A 54 42.47 13.95 -13.80
CA VAL A 54 42.72 13.55 -12.41
C VAL A 54 42.13 12.16 -12.15
N ALA A 55 40.88 11.91 -12.58
CA ALA A 55 40.22 10.62 -12.40
C ALA A 55 41.00 9.46 -13.03
N LEU A 56 41.61 9.68 -14.19
CA LEU A 56 42.41 8.68 -14.90
C LEU A 56 43.80 8.47 -14.29
N ARG A 57 44.40 9.51 -13.70
CA ARG A 57 45.76 9.46 -13.12
C ARG A 57 45.79 9.01 -11.66
N LEU A 58 44.70 9.19 -10.93
CA LEU A 58 44.60 8.89 -9.50
C LEU A 58 44.85 7.41 -9.14
N PRO A 59 44.36 6.39 -9.89
CA PRO A 59 44.59 4.99 -9.56
C PRO A 59 46.07 4.61 -9.51
N ALA A 60 46.90 5.26 -10.34
CA ALA A 60 48.34 5.04 -10.37
C ALA A 60 49.11 5.85 -9.31
N ARG A 61 48.46 6.79 -8.62
CA ARG A 61 49.07 7.74 -7.69
C ARG A 61 48.35 7.80 -6.34
N LEU A 62 47.93 6.64 -5.84
CA LEU A 62 47.26 6.55 -4.54
C LEU A 62 48.18 6.95 -3.38
N SER A 63 49.49 6.72 -3.47
CA SER A 63 50.44 7.15 -2.42
C SER A 63 50.64 8.68 -2.38
N ASP A 64 50.39 9.39 -3.48
CA ASP A 64 50.50 10.85 -3.57
C ASP A 64 49.34 11.44 -4.41
N PRO A 65 48.15 11.63 -3.79
CA PRO A 65 46.96 12.12 -4.49
C PRO A 65 47.12 13.55 -5.02
N ALA A 66 48.00 14.38 -4.41
CA ALA A 66 48.29 15.72 -4.89
C ALA A 66 48.99 15.69 -6.27
N GLY A 67 49.81 14.66 -6.53
CA GLY A 67 50.49 14.45 -7.80
C GLY A 67 49.59 14.11 -8.98
N ALA A 68 48.31 13.78 -8.76
CA ALA A 68 47.33 13.57 -9.82
C ALA A 68 46.76 14.89 -10.38
N TRP A 69 46.88 16.00 -9.64
CA TRP A 69 46.33 17.30 -10.02
C TRP A 69 47.27 18.11 -10.93
N PRO A 70 46.73 19.01 -11.78
CA PRO A 70 47.51 19.86 -12.68
C PRO A 70 48.58 20.68 -11.95
N GLU A 71 49.71 20.89 -12.63
CA GLU A 71 50.93 21.53 -12.09
C GLU A 71 50.72 22.92 -11.45
N PRO A 72 49.87 23.83 -11.96
CA PRO A 72 49.70 25.14 -11.31
C PRO A 72 48.98 25.09 -9.95
N ILE A 73 48.31 23.98 -9.63
CA ILE A 73 47.47 23.83 -8.43
C ILE A 73 48.09 22.84 -7.44
N ARG A 74 48.94 21.93 -7.91
CA ARG A 74 49.68 20.95 -7.09
C ARG A 74 50.40 21.57 -5.90
N ALA A 75 51.03 22.73 -6.08
CA ALA A 75 51.77 23.43 -5.02
C ALA A 75 50.88 24.02 -3.92
N ARG A 76 49.56 24.11 -4.15
CA ARG A 76 48.57 24.67 -3.21
C ARG A 76 47.75 23.62 -2.48
N LEU A 77 47.89 22.35 -2.87
CA LEU A 77 47.17 21.22 -2.31
C LEU A 77 47.94 20.62 -1.13
N PRO A 78 47.24 20.08 -0.12
CA PRO A 78 47.89 19.41 1.00
C PRO A 78 48.64 18.16 0.54
N GLY A 79 49.65 17.75 1.30
CA GLY A 79 50.29 16.44 1.11
C GLY A 79 49.31 15.28 1.32
N ALA A 80 49.73 14.06 1.00
CA ALA A 80 48.90 12.85 1.04
C ALA A 80 48.05 12.70 2.33
N GLY A 81 48.62 13.04 3.49
CA GLY A 81 47.91 13.01 4.77
C GLY A 81 46.66 13.88 4.84
N GLY A 82 46.67 15.08 4.25
CA GLY A 82 45.51 15.99 4.26
C GLY A 82 44.36 15.51 3.36
N PHE A 83 44.68 14.87 2.24
CA PHE A 83 43.69 14.24 1.36
C PHE A 83 43.00 13.03 2.01
N TYR A 84 43.77 12.19 2.71
CA TYR A 84 43.19 11.05 3.41
C TYR A 84 42.42 11.46 4.67
N ALA A 85 42.84 12.52 5.35
CA ALA A 85 42.09 13.10 6.46
C ALA A 85 40.72 13.63 6.02
N THR A 86 40.62 14.34 4.89
CA THR A 86 39.32 14.77 4.36
C THR A 86 38.45 13.62 3.89
N LEU A 87 39.04 12.58 3.29
CA LEU A 87 38.29 11.37 2.92
C LEU A 87 37.67 10.70 4.16
N ALA A 88 38.45 10.58 5.24
CA ALA A 88 37.99 10.02 6.49
C ALA A 88 36.89 10.89 7.14
N LEU A 89 37.03 12.22 7.10
CA LEU A 89 36.00 13.15 7.58
C LEU A 89 34.69 13.05 6.78
N LEU A 90 34.77 12.95 5.45
CA LEU A 90 33.61 12.77 4.59
C LEU A 90 32.92 11.42 4.84
N ALA A 91 33.68 10.34 4.98
CA ALA A 91 33.15 9.03 5.32
C ALA A 91 32.48 9.04 6.73
N GLY A 92 33.12 9.71 7.70
CA GLY A 92 32.57 9.89 9.05
C GLY A 92 31.29 10.72 9.08
N ALA A 93 31.25 11.84 8.35
CA ALA A 93 30.07 12.69 8.26
C ALA A 93 28.92 11.97 7.52
N GLY A 94 29.22 11.26 6.43
CA GLY A 94 28.23 10.48 5.68
C GLY A 94 27.64 9.33 6.50
N THR A 95 28.47 8.59 7.23
CA THR A 95 27.99 7.53 8.14
C THR A 95 27.19 8.10 9.31
N GLY A 96 27.63 9.21 9.92
CA GLY A 96 26.89 9.91 10.97
C GLY A 96 25.51 10.41 10.53
N LEU A 97 25.43 11.07 9.37
CA LEU A 97 24.17 11.51 8.77
C LEU A 97 23.27 10.33 8.40
N GLY A 98 23.83 9.24 7.89
CA GLY A 98 23.09 8.01 7.59
C GLY A 98 22.46 7.38 8.84
N VAL A 99 23.18 7.34 9.96
CA VAL A 99 22.66 6.86 11.25
C VAL A 99 21.57 7.79 11.79
N LEU A 100 21.76 9.10 11.72
CA LEU A 100 20.75 10.07 12.17
C LEU A 100 19.48 10.03 11.31
N ALA A 101 19.64 9.95 9.99
CA ALA A 101 18.52 9.77 9.06
C ALA A 101 17.82 8.42 9.27
N GLY A 102 18.56 7.33 9.53
CA GLY A 102 17.97 6.03 9.86
C GLY A 102 17.15 6.05 11.16
N ARG A 103 17.54 6.88 12.13
CA ARG A 103 16.79 7.06 13.39
C ARG A 103 15.60 8.01 13.24
N GLY A 104 15.68 9.02 12.39
CA GLY A 104 14.59 9.98 12.12
C GLY A 104 13.55 9.49 11.11
N CYS A 105 13.96 8.73 10.10
CA CYS A 105 13.11 8.22 9.02
C CYS A 105 12.37 6.92 9.36
N GLY A 106 12.49 6.41 10.59
CA GLY A 106 11.65 5.30 11.08
C GLY A 106 10.14 5.60 11.04
N ALA A 107 9.76 6.87 10.83
CA ALA A 107 8.37 7.32 10.70
C ALA A 107 7.88 7.46 9.24
N PHE A 108 8.75 7.36 8.23
CA PHE A 108 8.34 7.40 6.82
C PHE A 108 8.42 5.99 6.20
N SER A 109 7.58 5.09 6.71
CA SER A 109 7.31 3.83 6.03
C SER A 109 6.61 4.15 4.71
N ARG A 110 7.39 4.27 3.62
CA ARG A 110 6.84 4.09 2.26
C ARG A 110 6.05 2.79 2.26
N GLY A 111 4.83 2.80 1.73
CA GLY A 111 3.84 1.74 1.85
C GLY A 111 4.42 0.35 1.58
N ALA A 112 4.81 -0.35 2.65
CA ALA A 112 5.12 -1.77 2.57
C ALA A 112 3.79 -2.50 2.45
N GLY A 113 3.72 -3.48 1.54
CA GLY A 113 2.54 -4.31 1.32
C GLY A 113 2.05 -5.03 2.59
N ALA A 114 1.03 -5.87 2.43
CA ALA A 114 0.46 -6.61 3.54
C ALA A 114 1.54 -7.42 4.29
N ARG A 115 1.79 -7.06 5.55
CA ARG A 115 2.71 -7.74 6.47
C ARG A 115 1.97 -8.14 7.73
N TRP A 116 2.53 -9.11 8.45
CA TRP A 116 2.03 -9.46 9.77
C TRP A 116 2.16 -8.28 10.74
N ALA A 117 1.08 -8.02 11.48
CA ALA A 117 1.04 -6.99 12.50
C ALA A 117 1.97 -7.35 13.67
N ARG A 118 2.72 -6.36 14.15
CA ARG A 118 3.59 -6.50 15.33
C ARG A 118 2.78 -6.36 16.61
N THR A 119 3.31 -6.85 17.72
CA THR A 119 2.64 -6.75 19.04
C THR A 119 2.31 -5.32 19.45
N ALA A 120 3.15 -4.35 19.06
CA ALA A 120 2.89 -2.93 19.30
C ALA A 120 1.68 -2.40 18.49
N GLU A 121 1.52 -2.84 17.24
CA GLU A 121 0.41 -2.49 16.34
C GLU A 121 -0.91 -3.16 16.80
N LEU A 122 -0.84 -4.32 17.45
CA LEU A 122 -2.01 -4.98 18.03
C LEU A 122 -2.47 -4.36 19.37
N ARG A 123 -1.60 -3.63 20.06
CA ARG A 123 -1.91 -3.02 21.37
C ARG A 123 -3.15 -2.12 21.39
N PRO A 124 -3.37 -1.21 20.41
CA PRO A 124 -4.61 -0.43 20.34
C PRO A 124 -5.85 -1.30 20.08
N LEU A 125 -5.71 -2.38 19.32
CA LEU A 125 -6.81 -3.31 19.02
C LEU A 125 -7.22 -4.18 20.21
N ARG A 126 -6.31 -4.36 21.18
CA ARG A 126 -6.58 -5.09 22.44
C ARG A 126 -7.40 -4.29 23.45
N ARG A 127 -7.51 -2.97 23.29
CA ARG A 127 -8.21 -2.09 24.24
C ARG A 127 -9.58 -1.72 23.68
N GLY A 128 -10.60 -2.09 24.45
CA GLY A 128 -12.01 -1.90 24.13
C GLY A 128 -12.92 -2.33 25.29
N ALA A 129 -12.47 -3.24 26.15
CA ALA A 129 -13.13 -3.45 27.44
C ALA A 129 -12.87 -2.23 28.35
N ALA A 130 -13.67 -1.18 28.16
CA ALA A 130 -14.24 -0.52 29.33
C ALA A 130 -14.74 -1.66 30.24
N THR A 131 -14.45 -1.57 31.54
CA THR A 131 -15.12 -2.27 32.66
C THR A 131 -15.66 -3.69 32.41
N PRO A 132 -15.29 -4.72 33.21
CA PRO A 132 -16.00 -6.01 33.17
C PRO A 132 -17.53 -5.82 33.13
N GLY A 133 -18.17 -6.19 32.02
CA GLY A 133 -19.59 -5.95 31.76
C GLY A 133 -19.93 -4.88 30.70
N SER A 134 -19.01 -3.98 30.35
CA SER A 134 -19.22 -3.02 29.25
C SER A 134 -18.87 -3.69 27.92
N ARG A 135 -19.89 -3.93 27.09
CA ARG A 135 -19.70 -4.38 25.71
C ARG A 135 -18.94 -3.32 24.92
N CYS A 136 -18.02 -3.75 24.07
CA CYS A 136 -17.34 -2.87 23.11
C CYS A 136 -18.35 -2.50 22.01
N THR A 137 -19.28 -1.61 22.33
CA THR A 137 -20.33 -1.23 21.39
C THR A 137 -19.71 -0.64 20.13
N GLY A 138 -20.15 -1.13 18.96
CA GLY A 138 -19.75 -0.56 17.67
C GLY A 138 -18.41 -1.04 17.08
N ARG A 139 -17.82 -2.12 17.59
CA ARG A 139 -16.59 -2.72 17.01
C ARG A 139 -16.76 -4.22 16.74
N LEU A 140 -16.12 -4.69 15.67
CA LEU A 140 -16.11 -6.12 15.32
C LEU A 140 -15.00 -6.86 16.06
N VAL A 141 -15.29 -8.04 16.61
CA VAL A 141 -14.25 -8.92 17.16
C VAL A 141 -13.50 -9.60 16.03
N LEU A 142 -12.17 -9.51 16.10
CA LEU A 142 -11.24 -10.13 15.16
C LEU A 142 -10.78 -11.52 15.62
N GLY A 143 -10.84 -11.79 16.92
CA GLY A 143 -10.39 -13.04 17.54
C GLY A 143 -9.55 -12.78 18.78
N LYS A 144 -8.71 -13.76 19.15
CA LYS A 144 -7.84 -13.69 20.33
C LYS A 144 -6.36 -13.77 19.94
N HIS A 145 -5.53 -12.97 20.59
CA HIS A 145 -4.07 -13.07 20.48
C HIS A 145 -3.43 -12.94 21.87
N GLY A 146 -2.69 -13.96 22.30
CA GLY A 146 -2.07 -13.99 23.63
C GLY A 146 -3.10 -13.92 24.77
N GLY A 147 -4.20 -14.67 24.62
CA GLY A 147 -5.28 -14.73 25.61
C GLY A 147 -6.19 -13.50 25.66
N ARG A 148 -5.91 -12.44 24.88
CA ARG A 148 -6.71 -11.21 24.86
C ARG A 148 -7.50 -11.08 23.56
N LEU A 149 -8.74 -10.62 23.67
CA LEU A 149 -9.58 -10.30 22.53
C LEU A 149 -9.01 -9.10 21.75
N LEU A 150 -9.16 -9.17 20.44
CA LEU A 150 -8.83 -8.12 19.49
C LEU A 150 -10.11 -7.60 18.84
N PHE A 151 -10.21 -6.29 18.73
CA PHE A 151 -11.33 -5.60 18.11
C PHE A 151 -10.83 -4.80 16.91
N ALA A 152 -11.57 -4.83 15.81
CA ALA A 152 -11.36 -3.94 14.67
C ALA A 152 -11.46 -2.48 15.13
N GLU A 153 -10.80 -1.56 14.44
CA GLU A 153 -11.01 -0.14 14.69
C GLU A 153 -12.47 0.27 14.43
N HIS A 154 -12.89 1.42 14.95
CA HIS A 154 -14.24 1.93 14.69
C HIS A 154 -14.43 2.15 13.19
N ARG A 155 -15.61 1.78 12.68
CA ARG A 155 -16.01 1.98 11.27
C ARG A 155 -15.07 1.38 10.23
N HIS A 156 -14.36 0.30 10.57
CA HIS A 156 -13.51 -0.42 9.63
C HIS A 156 -14.20 -1.63 9.00
N ALA A 157 -13.88 -1.89 7.73
CA ALA A 157 -14.32 -3.09 7.03
C ALA A 157 -13.40 -4.28 7.37
N LEU A 158 -13.99 -5.46 7.53
CA LEU A 158 -13.29 -6.72 7.72
C LEU A 158 -13.53 -7.61 6.50
N VAL A 159 -12.45 -8.12 5.91
CA VAL A 159 -12.50 -9.14 4.86
C VAL A 159 -11.80 -10.39 5.37
N ALA A 160 -12.50 -11.53 5.33
CA ALA A 160 -11.98 -12.81 5.79
C ALA A 160 -11.84 -13.80 4.63
N PHE A 161 -10.62 -14.28 4.39
CA PHE A 161 -10.32 -15.27 3.38
C PHE A 161 -10.15 -16.65 3.99
N GLY A 162 -10.61 -17.68 3.27
CA GLY A 162 -10.39 -19.07 3.65
C GLY A 162 -11.12 -20.03 2.72
N PRO A 163 -10.71 -21.31 2.64
CA PRO A 163 -11.41 -22.32 1.86
C PRO A 163 -12.81 -22.63 2.43
N PRO A 164 -13.66 -23.38 1.71
CA PRO A 164 -14.86 -23.99 2.30
C PRO A 164 -14.52 -24.74 3.59
N GLN A 165 -15.46 -24.79 4.54
CA GLN A 165 -15.32 -25.46 5.85
C GLN A 165 -14.22 -24.90 6.78
N SER A 166 -13.56 -23.79 6.44
CA SER A 166 -12.56 -23.13 7.31
C SER A 166 -13.15 -22.40 8.53
N GLY A 167 -14.44 -22.60 8.83
CA GLY A 167 -15.10 -21.97 9.98
C GLY A 167 -15.36 -20.47 9.87
N LYS A 168 -15.26 -19.82 8.70
CA LYS A 168 -15.51 -18.36 8.56
C LYS A 168 -16.86 -17.92 9.13
N SER A 169 -17.93 -18.67 8.88
CA SER A 169 -19.26 -18.36 9.43
C SER A 169 -19.26 -18.47 10.96
N ALA A 170 -18.80 -19.61 11.49
CA ALA A 170 -18.82 -19.89 12.93
C ALA A 170 -17.84 -19.04 13.75
N GLY A 171 -16.67 -18.71 13.19
CA GLY A 171 -15.61 -18.01 13.89
C GLY A 171 -15.63 -16.49 13.75
N ILE A 172 -16.34 -15.95 12.74
CA ILE A 172 -16.34 -14.52 12.44
C ILE A 172 -17.77 -13.98 12.31
N ALA A 173 -18.55 -14.49 11.37
CA ALA A 173 -19.87 -13.90 11.06
C ALA A 173 -20.89 -14.05 12.20
N ILE A 174 -21.01 -15.26 12.78
CA ILE A 174 -21.92 -15.54 13.89
C ILE A 174 -21.52 -14.72 15.13
N PRO A 175 -20.27 -14.75 15.63
CA PRO A 175 -19.84 -13.92 16.75
C PRO A 175 -20.10 -12.43 16.51
N ALA A 176 -19.76 -11.92 15.32
CA ALA A 176 -20.01 -10.52 14.97
C ALA A 176 -21.48 -10.13 15.12
N LEU A 177 -22.42 -10.96 14.66
CA LEU A 177 -23.85 -10.68 14.76
C LEU A 177 -24.42 -10.80 16.18
N LEU A 178 -23.86 -11.70 17.00
CA LEU A 178 -24.26 -11.90 18.39
C LEU A 178 -23.79 -10.76 19.30
N GLU A 179 -22.59 -10.24 19.04
CA GLU A 179 -21.97 -9.18 19.83
C GLU A 179 -22.35 -7.77 19.36
N TRP A 180 -22.72 -7.61 18.09
CA TRP A 180 -23.14 -6.33 17.54
C TRP A 180 -24.50 -5.89 18.11
N ASP A 181 -24.52 -4.80 18.87
CA ASP A 181 -25.75 -4.29 19.49
C ASP A 181 -26.63 -3.48 18.52
N GLY A 182 -26.08 -3.02 17.40
CA GLY A 182 -26.80 -2.18 16.42
C GLY A 182 -27.62 -2.97 15.39
N PRO A 183 -28.27 -2.28 14.43
CA PRO A 183 -28.91 -2.94 13.30
C PRO A 183 -27.87 -3.66 12.43
N ALA A 184 -28.28 -4.77 11.82
CA ALA A 184 -27.43 -5.58 10.97
C ALA A 184 -28.22 -6.17 9.80
N VAL A 185 -27.57 -6.25 8.64
CA VAL A 185 -28.04 -7.00 7.47
C VAL A 185 -27.05 -8.12 7.24
N ALA A 186 -27.53 -9.36 7.21
CA ALA A 186 -26.71 -10.54 6.96
C ALA A 186 -27.23 -11.28 5.73
N CYS A 187 -26.33 -11.59 4.80
CA CYS A 187 -26.63 -12.39 3.62
C CYS A 187 -25.85 -13.70 3.70
N SER A 188 -26.54 -14.82 3.52
CA SER A 188 -25.94 -16.15 3.55
C SER A 188 -26.67 -17.08 2.59
N ILE A 189 -25.92 -17.95 1.93
CA ILE A 189 -26.45 -19.07 1.13
C ILE A 189 -26.76 -20.32 1.97
N LYS A 190 -26.53 -20.24 3.29
CA LYS A 190 -26.77 -21.29 4.28
C LYS A 190 -27.61 -20.77 5.45
N THR A 191 -28.32 -21.67 6.10
CA THR A 191 -29.21 -21.36 7.23
C THR A 191 -28.49 -21.33 8.59
N ASP A 192 -27.21 -21.69 8.66
CA ASP A 192 -26.41 -21.75 9.88
C ASP A 192 -26.37 -20.40 10.63
N LEU A 193 -26.13 -19.31 9.91
CA LEU A 193 -26.09 -17.97 10.47
C LEU A 193 -27.45 -17.55 11.04
N LEU A 194 -28.53 -17.82 10.30
CA LEU A 194 -29.89 -17.51 10.73
C LEU A 194 -30.23 -18.28 12.01
N THR A 195 -30.06 -19.60 12.00
CA THR A 195 -30.37 -20.49 13.14
C THR A 195 -29.59 -20.10 14.39
N ALA A 196 -28.29 -19.80 14.25
CA ALA A 196 -27.43 -19.47 15.39
C ALA A 196 -27.73 -18.09 16.02
N THR A 197 -28.24 -17.13 15.24
CA THR A 197 -28.31 -15.72 15.68
C THR A 197 -29.73 -15.22 15.97
N THR A 198 -30.76 -15.81 15.36
CA THR A 198 -32.13 -15.30 15.40
C THR A 198 -32.65 -15.04 16.81
N ALA A 199 -32.48 -15.99 17.74
CA ALA A 199 -32.98 -15.83 19.11
C ALA A 199 -32.37 -14.61 19.81
N ARG A 200 -31.06 -14.41 19.65
CA ARG A 200 -30.36 -13.25 20.22
C ARG A 200 -30.78 -11.95 19.55
N ARG A 201 -30.91 -11.95 18.22
CA ARG A 201 -31.33 -10.76 17.45
C ARG A 201 -32.76 -10.33 17.80
N ARG A 202 -33.68 -11.29 17.96
CA ARG A 202 -35.07 -11.03 18.42
C ARG A 202 -35.13 -10.41 19.81
N ALA A 203 -34.18 -10.74 20.69
CA ALA A 203 -34.07 -10.11 22.00
C ALA A 203 -33.55 -8.65 21.95
N LEU A 204 -32.97 -8.22 20.82
CA LEU A 204 -32.49 -6.85 20.60
C LEU A 204 -33.49 -6.00 19.82
N GLY A 205 -34.30 -6.61 18.96
CA GLY A 205 -35.30 -5.91 18.14
C GLY A 205 -35.95 -6.81 17.09
N GLU A 206 -36.61 -6.19 16.12
CA GLU A 206 -37.26 -6.90 15.02
C GLU A 206 -36.25 -7.66 14.15
N VAL A 207 -36.64 -8.85 13.70
CA VAL A 207 -35.86 -9.68 12.78
C VAL A 207 -36.73 -10.03 11.59
N LEU A 208 -36.39 -9.46 10.43
CA LEU A 208 -36.98 -9.78 9.14
C LEU A 208 -36.08 -10.78 8.41
N VAL A 209 -36.69 -11.84 7.87
CA VAL A 209 -36.00 -12.91 7.15
C VAL A 209 -36.52 -12.95 5.73
N PHE A 210 -35.64 -12.84 4.74
CA PHE A 210 -35.98 -13.02 3.32
C PHE A 210 -35.40 -14.35 2.84
N ASP A 211 -36.25 -15.36 2.68
CA ASP A 211 -35.91 -16.69 2.20
C ASP A 211 -36.81 -17.05 0.99
N PRO A 212 -36.42 -16.63 -0.23
CA PRO A 212 -37.23 -16.86 -1.43
C PRO A 212 -37.25 -18.32 -1.89
N PHE A 213 -36.37 -19.17 -1.35
CA PHE A 213 -36.23 -20.57 -1.73
C PHE A 213 -36.72 -21.56 -0.67
N GLY A 214 -37.18 -21.07 0.49
CA GLY A 214 -37.69 -21.91 1.58
C GLY A 214 -36.63 -22.82 2.20
N LEU A 215 -35.38 -22.37 2.28
CA LEU A 215 -34.27 -23.12 2.89
C LEU A 215 -34.42 -23.29 4.41
N ALA A 216 -35.16 -22.40 5.08
CA ALA A 216 -35.40 -22.40 6.51
C ALA A 216 -36.88 -22.69 6.83
N PRO A 217 -37.34 -23.96 6.77
CA PRO A 217 -38.76 -24.32 6.84
C PRO A 217 -39.45 -23.94 8.17
N GLN A 218 -38.68 -23.73 9.23
CA GLN A 218 -39.18 -23.33 10.55
C GLN A 218 -39.22 -21.81 10.75
N THR A 219 -38.90 -21.02 9.72
CA THR A 219 -38.85 -19.56 9.79
C THR A 219 -39.83 -18.95 8.81
N THR A 220 -40.64 -18.01 9.29
CA THR A 220 -41.51 -17.21 8.42
C THR A 220 -40.65 -16.32 7.52
N SER A 221 -40.77 -16.53 6.21
CA SER A 221 -40.13 -15.69 5.20
C SER A 221 -40.99 -14.45 4.95
N HIS A 222 -40.36 -13.29 4.97
CA HIS A 222 -40.92 -12.02 4.53
C HIS A 222 -40.70 -11.86 3.04
N THR A 223 -41.54 -11.05 2.41
CA THR A 223 -41.41 -10.71 0.99
C THR A 223 -40.71 -9.37 0.82
N TRP A 224 -39.97 -9.26 -0.27
CA TRP A 224 -39.38 -8.01 -0.71
C TRP A 224 -39.45 -7.95 -2.23
N SER A 225 -39.75 -6.77 -2.76
CA SER A 225 -39.73 -6.52 -4.20
C SER A 225 -38.62 -5.53 -4.53
N PRO A 226 -37.69 -5.86 -5.45
CA PRO A 226 -36.72 -4.89 -5.96
C PRO A 226 -37.40 -3.74 -6.70
N LEU A 227 -38.65 -3.92 -7.12
CA LEU A 227 -39.42 -2.94 -7.90
C LEU A 227 -40.08 -1.87 -7.05
N TYR A 228 -39.98 -1.94 -5.72
CA TYR A 228 -40.65 -1.00 -4.82
C TYR A 228 -40.29 0.47 -5.11
N GLY A 229 -39.07 0.74 -5.59
CA GLY A 229 -38.63 2.08 -5.94
C GLY A 229 -39.04 2.56 -7.34
N ALA A 230 -39.66 1.72 -8.18
CA ALA A 230 -39.93 2.03 -9.59
C ALA A 230 -41.18 2.89 -9.84
N SER A 231 -41.76 3.49 -8.80
CA SER A 231 -42.95 4.37 -8.90
C SER A 231 -42.66 5.75 -9.51
N THR A 232 -41.40 6.08 -9.73
CA THR A 232 -40.93 7.31 -10.39
C THR A 232 -39.96 6.93 -11.49
N TRP A 233 -39.82 7.78 -12.51
CA TRP A 233 -38.87 7.53 -13.59
C TRP A 233 -37.43 7.33 -13.06
N ASP A 234 -36.96 8.23 -12.18
CA ASP A 234 -35.61 8.13 -11.58
C ASP A 234 -35.47 6.86 -10.74
N GLY A 235 -36.52 6.49 -10.01
CA GLY A 235 -36.56 5.26 -9.24
C GLY A 235 -36.54 4.01 -10.11
N ALA A 236 -37.28 3.99 -11.23
CA ALA A 236 -37.30 2.92 -12.21
C ALA A 236 -35.94 2.77 -12.90
N LEU A 237 -35.28 3.87 -13.25
CA LEU A 237 -33.91 3.88 -13.76
C LEU A 237 -32.94 3.29 -12.72
N GLY A 238 -33.04 3.71 -11.46
CA GLY A 238 -32.23 3.17 -10.38
C GLY A 238 -32.47 1.68 -10.09
N VAL A 239 -33.70 1.17 -10.28
CA VAL A 239 -33.99 -0.27 -10.20
C VAL A 239 -33.41 -1.01 -11.41
N ALA A 240 -33.62 -0.50 -12.62
CA ALA A 240 -33.08 -1.07 -13.86
C ALA A 240 -31.55 -1.20 -13.81
N TRP A 241 -30.87 -0.15 -13.36
CA TRP A 241 -29.42 -0.15 -13.15
C TRP A 241 -28.98 -1.21 -12.14
N ARG A 242 -29.66 -1.32 -10.97
CA ARG A 242 -29.34 -2.34 -9.95
C ARG A 242 -29.51 -3.76 -10.48
N LEU A 243 -30.56 -4.02 -11.27
CA LEU A 243 -30.82 -5.32 -11.88
C LEU A 243 -29.77 -5.65 -12.94
N ALA A 244 -29.43 -4.70 -13.81
CA ALA A 244 -28.37 -4.87 -14.80
C ALA A 244 -27.02 -5.12 -14.14
N ALA A 245 -26.65 -4.32 -13.13
CA ALA A 245 -25.41 -4.44 -12.38
C ALA A 245 -25.28 -5.77 -11.60
N ALA A 246 -26.39 -6.33 -11.10
CA ALA A 246 -26.37 -7.63 -10.44
C ALA A 246 -26.01 -8.78 -11.41
N ALA A 247 -26.32 -8.65 -12.70
CA ALA A 247 -25.95 -9.64 -13.72
C ALA A 247 -24.46 -9.57 -14.11
N GLU A 248 -23.77 -8.47 -13.80
CA GLU A 248 -22.39 -8.18 -14.24
C GLU A 248 -21.30 -8.92 -13.46
N ILE A 249 -21.66 -9.77 -12.51
CA ILE A 249 -20.72 -10.60 -11.75
C ILE A 249 -19.88 -11.51 -12.70
N ASP A 250 -20.28 -11.69 -13.96
CA ASP A 250 -19.58 -12.49 -14.98
C ASP A 250 -19.03 -11.69 -16.19
N ARG A 251 -18.74 -10.39 -16.03
CA ARG A 251 -18.21 -9.51 -17.10
C ARG A 251 -16.87 -9.91 -17.73
N ARG A 252 -16.12 -10.84 -17.12
CA ARG A 252 -14.78 -11.23 -17.60
C ARG A 252 -14.81 -12.20 -18.79
N GLY A 253 -15.98 -12.79 -19.10
CA GLY A 253 -16.11 -13.79 -20.17
C GLY A 253 -16.80 -13.31 -21.45
N VAL A 254 -17.44 -12.13 -21.46
CA VAL A 254 -18.30 -11.69 -22.56
C VAL A 254 -17.78 -10.41 -23.19
N GLU A 255 -17.37 -10.49 -24.46
CA GLU A 255 -17.00 -9.34 -25.29
C GLU A 255 -18.22 -8.41 -25.45
N GLY A 256 -18.07 -7.13 -25.09
CA GLY A 256 -19.16 -6.15 -25.14
C GLY A 256 -20.15 -6.20 -23.96
N GLY A 257 -19.83 -6.83 -22.83
CA GLY A 257 -20.73 -6.90 -21.66
C GLY A 257 -21.21 -5.54 -21.14
N GLU A 258 -20.39 -4.49 -21.23
CA GLU A 258 -20.79 -3.12 -20.85
C GLU A 258 -21.87 -2.55 -21.76
N PHE A 259 -21.81 -2.82 -23.07
CA PHE A 259 -22.85 -2.39 -24.01
C PHE A 259 -24.20 -3.02 -23.66
N TRP A 260 -24.20 -4.33 -23.37
CA TRP A 260 -25.42 -5.06 -23.03
C TRP A 260 -26.03 -4.60 -21.70
N ALA A 261 -25.20 -4.25 -20.71
CA ALA A 261 -25.68 -3.71 -19.45
C ALA A 261 -26.41 -2.37 -19.64
N VAL A 262 -25.81 -1.44 -20.39
CA VAL A 262 -26.41 -0.14 -20.70
C VAL A 262 -27.70 -0.30 -21.52
N ALA A 263 -27.69 -1.18 -22.52
CA ALA A 263 -28.87 -1.47 -23.32
C ALA A 263 -30.01 -2.10 -22.49
N ALA A 264 -29.67 -2.96 -21.52
CA ALA A 264 -30.64 -3.55 -20.60
C ALA A 264 -31.26 -2.48 -19.69
N GLU A 265 -30.46 -1.59 -19.13
CA GLU A 265 -30.94 -0.47 -18.30
C GLU A 265 -31.93 0.42 -19.07
N GLN A 266 -31.55 0.84 -20.29
CA GLN A 266 -32.38 1.70 -21.15
C GLN A 266 -33.72 1.06 -21.53
N ARG A 267 -33.78 -0.28 -21.64
CA ARG A 267 -35.01 -1.01 -21.96
C ARG A 267 -35.85 -1.37 -20.73
N LEU A 268 -35.21 -1.64 -19.59
CA LEU A 268 -35.90 -2.01 -18.36
C LEU A 268 -36.58 -0.80 -17.72
N ALA A 269 -35.95 0.37 -17.69
CA ALA A 269 -36.52 1.53 -17.00
C ALA A 269 -37.94 1.92 -17.47
N PRO A 270 -38.24 2.00 -18.80
CA PRO A 270 -39.60 2.23 -19.27
C PRO A 270 -40.60 1.15 -18.88
N LEU A 271 -40.18 -0.13 -18.91
CA LEU A 271 -41.04 -1.26 -18.55
C LEU A 271 -41.35 -1.31 -17.06
N LEU A 272 -40.41 -0.87 -16.22
CA LEU A 272 -40.58 -0.85 -14.77
C LEU A 272 -41.41 0.34 -14.28
N TYR A 273 -41.48 1.42 -15.07
CA TYR A 273 -42.27 2.62 -14.75
C TYR A 273 -43.71 2.56 -15.26
N ALA A 274 -43.98 1.74 -16.29
CA ALA A 274 -45.29 1.60 -16.93
C ALA A 274 -46.38 1.09 -15.99
#